data_AF-A0A1H7Z9N7-F1
#
_entry.id   AF-A0A1H7Z9N7-F1
#
_cell.length_a   1.000
_cell.length_b   1.000
_cell.length_c   1.000
_cell.angle_alpha   90.00
_cell.angle_beta   90.00
_cell.angle_gamma   90.00
#
_symmetry.space_group_name_H-M   'P 1'
#
loop_
_entity.id
_entity.type
_entity.pdbx_description
1 polymer ?
#
loop_
_entity_poly.entity_id
_entity_poly.type
_entity_poly.pdbx_seq_one_letter_code
_entity_poly.pdbx_strand_id
1 'polypeptide(L)'
;MRETRNAWRASVRERREQRVIELLQAKVPLAEYARNLLEQEKEFLREARSPAERRRIQQITAKDIISEAYSYGAGWDEFGPLLRRCQRLGFADLTHRLHVACLFIQSLPHFPEKAPQAFAMLREVERMALRIRKIHYLRREGLQAIAHARRVAEAAGIKPER
;
A
#
# COMPACT_ATOMS: atom_id res chain seq x y z
N MET A 1 -5.07 -28.31 14.40
CA MET A 1 -5.86 -27.16 13.85
C MET A 1 -5.04 -25.89 13.57
N ARG A 2 -4.01 -25.52 14.36
CA ARG A 2 -3.16 -24.34 14.08
C ARG A 2 -2.25 -24.53 12.85
N GLU A 3 -1.70 -25.73 12.66
CA GLU A 3 -0.83 -26.07 11.52
C GLU A 3 -1.55 -25.92 10.18
N THR A 4 -2.80 -26.36 10.08
CA THR A 4 -3.61 -26.20 8.86
C THR A 4 -3.98 -24.73 8.57
N ARG A 5 -4.11 -23.89 9.60
CA ARG A 5 -4.34 -22.44 9.42
C ARG A 5 -3.07 -21.72 8.94
N ASN A 6 -1.90 -22.07 9.48
CA ASN A 6 -0.64 -21.48 9.05
C ASN A 6 -0.28 -21.91 7.63
N ALA A 7 -0.46 -23.19 7.30
CA ALA A 7 -0.29 -23.71 5.95
C ALA A 7 -1.22 -23.01 4.95
N TRP A 8 -2.50 -22.82 5.30
CA TRP A 8 -3.42 -22.06 4.45
C TRP A 8 -2.97 -20.61 4.25
N ARG A 9 -2.56 -19.90 5.31
CA ARG A 9 -2.05 -18.51 5.20
C ARG A 9 -0.80 -18.42 4.32
N ALA A 10 0.11 -19.40 4.42
CA ALA A 10 1.27 -19.49 3.56
C ALA A 10 0.85 -19.69 2.10
N SER A 11 -0.09 -20.62 1.83
CA SER A 11 -0.60 -20.85 0.47
C SER A 11 -1.29 -19.63 -0.14
N VAL A 12 -1.99 -18.82 0.67
CA VAL A 12 -2.63 -17.57 0.21
C VAL A 12 -1.57 -16.53 -0.16
N ARG A 13 -0.49 -16.43 0.64
CA ARG A 13 0.63 -15.53 0.33
C ARG A 13 1.31 -15.95 -0.97
N GLU A 14 1.65 -17.23 -1.11
CA GLU A 14 2.35 -17.77 -2.28
C GLU A 14 1.52 -17.60 -3.56
N ARG A 15 0.25 -18.03 -3.56
CA ARG A 15 -0.65 -17.85 -4.71
C ARG A 15 -0.81 -16.38 -5.11
N ARG A 16 -0.80 -15.47 -4.14
CA ARG A 16 -0.83 -14.03 -4.39
C ARG A 16 0.46 -13.53 -5.02
N GLU A 17 1.61 -13.85 -4.42
CA GLU A 17 2.93 -13.43 -4.92
C GLU A 17 3.12 -13.91 -6.35
N GLN A 18 2.79 -15.17 -6.63
CA GLN A 18 2.83 -15.75 -7.96
C GLN A 18 1.95 -14.96 -8.95
N ARG A 19 0.69 -14.68 -8.58
CA ARG A 19 -0.22 -13.91 -9.44
C ARG A 19 0.29 -12.50 -9.72
N VAL A 20 0.82 -11.80 -8.70
CA VAL A 20 1.41 -10.47 -8.88
C VAL A 20 2.59 -10.53 -9.86
N ILE A 21 3.48 -11.50 -9.69
CA ILE A 21 4.64 -11.70 -10.60
C ILE A 21 4.18 -11.93 -12.04
N GLU A 22 3.20 -12.81 -12.26
CA GLU A 22 2.65 -13.09 -13.59
C GLU A 22 2.10 -11.83 -14.27
N LEU A 23 1.31 -11.04 -13.55
CA LEU A 23 0.71 -9.81 -14.09
C LEU A 23 1.77 -8.75 -14.41
N LEU A 24 2.80 -8.62 -13.56
CA LEU A 24 3.92 -7.70 -13.79
C LEU A 24 4.76 -8.13 -15.00
N GLN A 25 5.03 -9.42 -15.16
CA GLN A 25 5.74 -9.96 -16.32
C GLN A 25 4.96 -9.76 -17.61
N ALA A 26 3.64 -9.91 -17.56
CA ALA A 26 2.74 -9.68 -18.68
C ALA A 26 2.53 -8.19 -19.00
N LYS A 27 2.94 -7.27 -18.10
CA LYS A 27 2.78 -5.81 -18.25
C LYS A 27 1.34 -5.39 -18.57
N VAL A 28 0.37 -6.05 -17.93
CA VAL A 28 -1.05 -5.78 -18.18
C VAL A 28 -1.45 -4.38 -17.66
N PRO A 29 -2.36 -3.65 -18.32
CA PRO A 29 -2.81 -2.34 -17.87
C PRO A 29 -3.35 -2.35 -16.43
N LEU A 30 -3.28 -1.21 -15.74
CA LEU A 30 -3.72 -1.06 -14.33
C LEU A 30 -5.13 -1.61 -14.08
N ALA A 31 -6.09 -1.35 -14.98
CA ALA A 31 -7.46 -1.82 -14.85
C ALA A 31 -7.56 -3.36 -14.91
N GLU A 32 -6.73 -4.01 -15.72
CA GLU A 32 -6.65 -5.46 -15.79
C GLU A 32 -5.91 -6.05 -14.58
N TYR A 33 -4.82 -5.43 -14.16
CA TYR A 33 -4.10 -5.77 -12.93
C TYR A 33 -5.04 -5.75 -11.71
N ALA A 34 -5.76 -4.65 -11.52
CA ALA A 34 -6.70 -4.48 -10.41
C ALA A 34 -7.83 -5.52 -10.45
N ARG A 35 -8.38 -5.81 -11.63
CA ARG A 35 -9.43 -6.81 -11.82
C ARG A 35 -8.97 -8.20 -11.41
N ASN A 36 -7.81 -8.64 -11.90
CA ASN A 36 -7.24 -9.94 -11.57
C ASN A 36 -7.01 -10.10 -10.06
N LEU A 37 -6.48 -9.08 -9.39
CA LEU A 37 -6.28 -9.12 -7.94
C LEU A 37 -7.59 -9.10 -7.15
N LEU A 38 -8.62 -8.41 -7.63
CA LEU A 38 -9.95 -8.42 -7.00
C LEU A 38 -10.68 -9.75 -7.21
N GLU A 39 -10.47 -10.43 -8.32
CA GLU A 39 -10.99 -11.79 -8.55
C GLU A 39 -10.32 -12.78 -7.60
N GLN A 40 -8.99 -12.72 -7.49
CA GLN A 40 -8.25 -13.54 -6.54
C GLN A 40 -8.63 -13.22 -5.07
N GLU A 41 -8.90 -11.95 -4.75
CA GLU A 41 -9.46 -11.56 -3.45
C GLU A 41 -10.77 -12.30 -3.16
N LYS A 42 -11.71 -12.35 -4.13
CA LYS A 42 -12.99 -13.06 -3.96
C LYS A 42 -12.80 -14.55 -3.67
N GLU A 43 -11.84 -15.20 -4.34
CA GLU A 43 -11.51 -16.60 -4.10
C GLU A 43 -11.02 -16.81 -2.66
N PHE A 44 -10.01 -16.05 -2.24
CA PHE A 44 -9.47 -16.15 -0.87
C PHE A 44 -10.51 -15.80 0.19
N LEU A 45 -11.43 -14.88 -0.10
CA LEU A 45 -12.51 -14.55 0.83
C LEU A 45 -13.48 -15.73 1.04
N ARG A 46 -13.69 -16.60 0.05
CA ARG A 46 -14.49 -17.82 0.22
C ARG A 46 -13.79 -18.85 1.12
N GLU A 47 -12.46 -18.89 1.08
CA GLU A 47 -11.64 -19.80 1.89
C GLU A 47 -11.38 -19.29 3.32
N ALA A 48 -11.49 -17.97 3.53
CA ALA A 48 -11.15 -17.32 4.79
C ALA A 48 -12.06 -17.75 5.93
N ARG A 49 -11.46 -18.15 7.06
CA ARG A 49 -12.18 -18.75 8.21
C ARG A 49 -12.60 -17.73 9.27
N SER A 50 -12.20 -16.46 9.12
CA SER A 50 -12.50 -15.43 10.11
C SER A 50 -12.59 -14.03 9.48
N PRO A 51 -13.35 -13.10 10.09
CA PRO A 51 -13.39 -11.70 9.67
C PRO A 51 -12.02 -11.02 9.65
N ALA A 52 -11.12 -11.38 10.58
CA ALA A 52 -9.76 -10.87 10.60
C ALA A 52 -8.93 -11.31 9.39
N GLU A 53 -9.04 -12.58 8.98
CA GLU A 53 -8.38 -13.09 7.77
C GLU A 53 -8.92 -12.42 6.52
N ARG A 54 -10.25 -12.28 6.42
CA ARG A 54 -10.90 -11.55 5.32
C ARG A 54 -10.38 -10.13 5.21
N ARG A 55 -10.31 -9.41 6.33
CA ARG A 55 -9.78 -8.04 6.37
C ARG A 55 -8.31 -7.99 5.94
N ARG A 56 -7.46 -8.89 6.44
CA ARG A 56 -6.04 -8.95 6.07
C ARG A 56 -5.86 -9.17 4.56
N ILE A 57 -6.63 -10.08 3.97
CA ILE A 57 -6.64 -10.33 2.51
C ILE A 57 -7.01 -9.05 1.75
N GLN A 58 -8.07 -8.36 2.16
CA GLN A 58 -8.52 -7.14 1.51
C GLN A 58 -7.50 -6.00 1.64
N GLN A 59 -6.87 -5.86 2.80
CA GLN A 59 -5.85 -4.84 3.05
C GLN A 59 -4.61 -5.08 2.17
N ILE A 60 -4.14 -6.33 2.05
CA ILE A 60 -3.01 -6.67 1.19
C ILE A 60 -3.38 -6.41 -0.27
N THR A 61 -4.56 -6.84 -0.73
CA THR A 61 -5.04 -6.56 -2.09
C THR A 61 -5.08 -5.07 -2.39
N ALA A 62 -5.61 -4.26 -1.47
CA ALA A 62 -5.64 -2.81 -1.64
C ALA A 62 -4.21 -2.21 -1.73
N LYS A 63 -3.28 -2.70 -0.91
CA LYS A 63 -1.85 -2.30 -0.96
C LYS A 63 -1.22 -2.63 -2.32
N ASP A 64 -1.45 -3.83 -2.83
CA ASP A 64 -0.84 -4.28 -4.09
C ASP A 64 -1.35 -3.44 -5.26
N ILE A 65 -2.67 -3.17 -5.31
CA ILE A 65 -3.27 -2.36 -6.38
C ILE A 65 -2.80 -0.90 -6.32
N ILE A 66 -2.75 -0.27 -5.14
CA ILE A 66 -2.30 1.14 -5.06
C ILE A 66 -0.79 1.28 -5.34
N SER A 67 0.00 0.25 -5.05
CA SER A 67 1.43 0.22 -5.43
C SER A 67 1.61 0.20 -6.93
N GLU A 68 0.74 -0.53 -7.62
CA GLU A 68 0.76 -0.58 -9.08
C GLU A 68 0.24 0.73 -9.69
N ALA A 69 -0.81 1.33 -9.12
CA ALA A 69 -1.31 2.63 -9.57
C ALA A 69 -0.21 3.71 -9.51
N TYR A 70 0.62 3.71 -8.46
CA TYR A 70 1.81 4.56 -8.40
C TYR A 70 2.79 4.27 -9.54
N SER A 71 3.11 2.99 -9.78
CA SER A 71 4.07 2.58 -10.81
C SER A 71 3.62 2.98 -12.23
N TYR A 72 2.31 3.02 -12.47
CA TYR A 72 1.70 3.52 -13.72
C TYR A 72 1.60 5.05 -13.82
N GLY A 73 1.94 5.81 -12.76
CA GLY A 73 1.75 7.26 -12.74
C GLY A 73 0.28 7.68 -12.78
N ALA A 74 -0.59 6.90 -12.13
CA ALA A 74 -2.03 7.10 -12.18
C ALA A 74 -2.45 8.48 -11.64
N GLY A 75 -3.40 9.11 -12.33
CA GLY A 75 -4.02 10.37 -11.88
C GLY A 75 -4.93 10.18 -10.66
N TRP A 76 -5.44 11.29 -10.12
CA TRP A 76 -6.26 11.25 -8.90
C TRP A 76 -7.55 10.42 -9.04
N ASP A 77 -8.16 10.38 -10.23
CA ASP A 77 -9.39 9.63 -10.48
C ASP A 77 -9.21 8.12 -10.32
N GLU A 78 -8.00 7.61 -10.55
CA GLU A 78 -7.64 6.21 -10.35
C GLU A 78 -7.00 5.99 -8.97
N PHE A 79 -6.05 6.85 -8.57
CA PHE A 79 -5.31 6.70 -7.31
C PHE A 79 -6.18 6.98 -6.07
N GLY A 80 -7.01 8.03 -6.13
CA GLY A 80 -7.82 8.51 -5.01
C GLY A 80 -8.81 7.47 -4.48
N PRO A 81 -9.62 6.79 -5.32
CA PRO A 81 -10.47 5.70 -4.89
C PRO A 81 -9.71 4.54 -4.22
N LEU A 82 -8.52 4.20 -4.72
CA LEU A 82 -7.67 3.15 -4.14
C LEU A 82 -7.14 3.55 -2.76
N LEU A 83 -6.69 4.80 -2.60
CA LEU A 83 -6.27 5.35 -1.32
C LEU A 83 -7.42 5.32 -0.30
N ARG A 84 -8.62 5.75 -0.70
CA ARG A 84 -9.82 5.67 0.16
C ARG A 84 -10.15 4.23 0.55
N ARG A 85 -9.96 3.26 -0.37
CA ARG A 85 -10.13 1.83 -0.05
C ARG A 85 -9.13 1.39 1.02
N CYS A 86 -7.84 1.73 0.90
CA CYS A 86 -6.84 1.45 1.93
C CYS A 86 -7.22 2.05 3.28
N GLN A 87 -7.62 3.32 3.32
CA GLN A 87 -8.00 4.02 4.55
C GLN A 87 -9.23 3.39 5.22
N ARG A 88 -10.27 3.05 4.44
CA ARG A 88 -11.50 2.43 4.95
C ARG A 88 -11.28 1.02 5.51
N LEU A 89 -10.42 0.23 4.86
CA LEU A 89 -10.05 -1.10 5.36
C LEU A 89 -9.10 -1.04 6.57
N GLY A 90 -8.52 0.14 6.82
CA GLY A 90 -7.37 0.31 7.69
C GLY A 90 -6.10 -0.31 7.09
N PHE A 91 -4.99 -0.15 7.80
CA PHE A 91 -3.72 -0.72 7.38
C PHE A 91 -3.45 -2.02 8.12
N ALA A 92 -2.78 -2.92 7.42
CA ALA A 92 -2.52 -4.27 7.92
C ALA A 92 -1.49 -4.26 9.06
N ASP A 93 -0.56 -3.32 9.01
CA ASP A 93 0.51 -3.05 9.97
C ASP A 93 1.10 -1.65 9.66
N LEU A 94 2.05 -1.21 10.48
CA LEU A 94 2.70 0.09 10.30
C LEU A 94 3.50 0.16 8.98
N THR A 95 4.12 -0.94 8.55
CA THR A 95 4.85 -0.99 7.28
C THR A 95 3.92 -0.74 6.10
N HIS A 96 2.73 -1.35 6.08
CA HIS A 96 1.71 -1.06 5.08
C HIS A 96 1.32 0.43 5.13
N ARG A 97 1.03 1.00 6.30
CA ARG A 97 0.65 2.42 6.42
C ARG A 97 1.75 3.36 5.90
N LEU A 98 3.00 3.05 6.22
CA LEU A 98 4.17 3.81 5.79
C LEU A 98 4.35 3.75 4.28
N HIS A 99 4.24 2.56 3.69
CA HIS A 99 4.29 2.36 2.25
C HIS A 99 3.27 3.24 1.54
N VAL A 100 2.00 3.15 1.92
CA VAL A 100 0.92 3.94 1.29
C VAL A 100 1.12 5.45 1.45
N ALA A 101 1.57 5.92 2.62
CA ALA A 101 1.87 7.33 2.83
C ALA A 101 3.01 7.83 1.93
N CYS A 102 4.06 7.02 1.75
CA CYS A 102 5.16 7.35 0.84
C CYS A 102 4.70 7.40 -0.60
N LEU A 103 3.92 6.41 -1.06
CA LEU A 103 3.35 6.39 -2.41
C LEU A 103 2.48 7.63 -2.67
N PHE A 104 1.65 8.03 -1.71
CA PHE A 104 0.78 9.19 -1.89
C PHE A 104 1.60 10.48 -2.09
N ILE A 105 2.67 10.66 -1.33
CA ILE A 105 3.60 11.79 -1.49
C ILE A 105 4.33 11.73 -2.84
N GLN A 106 4.84 10.57 -3.21
CA GLN A 106 5.60 10.40 -4.44
C GLN A 106 4.73 10.55 -5.70
N SER A 107 3.42 10.35 -5.57
CA SER A 107 2.45 10.50 -6.67
C SER A 107 1.93 11.94 -6.83
N LEU A 108 2.29 12.87 -5.92
CA LEU A 108 1.84 14.26 -5.99
C LEU A 108 2.14 15.00 -7.31
N PRO A 109 3.18 14.68 -8.09
CA PRO A 109 3.36 15.29 -9.43
C PRO A 109 2.14 15.11 -10.35
N HIS A 110 1.33 14.07 -10.15
CA HIS A 110 0.12 13.80 -10.94
C HIS A 110 -1.14 14.50 -10.39
N PHE A 111 -1.11 15.01 -9.16
CA PHE A 111 -2.26 15.65 -8.49
C PHE A 111 -1.79 16.58 -7.34
N PRO A 112 -1.09 17.69 -7.67
CA PRO A 112 -0.42 18.54 -6.68
C PRO A 112 -1.41 19.17 -5.67
N GLU A 113 -2.67 19.34 -6.04
CA GLU A 113 -3.72 19.88 -5.17
C GLU A 113 -4.03 19.00 -3.95
N LYS A 114 -3.55 17.74 -3.92
CA LYS A 114 -3.66 16.84 -2.76
C LYS A 114 -2.48 16.93 -1.79
N ALA A 115 -1.50 17.81 -2.04
CA ALA A 115 -0.32 17.94 -1.19
C ALA A 115 -0.64 18.13 0.30
N PRO A 116 -1.60 19.00 0.72
CA PRO A 116 -1.92 19.15 2.15
C PRO A 116 -2.33 17.83 2.81
N GLN A 117 -3.13 17.02 2.11
CA GLN A 117 -3.64 15.72 2.59
C GLN A 117 -2.52 14.68 2.66
N ALA A 118 -1.68 14.60 1.63
CA ALA A 118 -0.56 13.68 1.59
C ALA A 118 0.47 13.98 2.69
N PHE A 119 0.83 15.25 2.89
CA PHE A 119 1.76 15.64 3.96
C PHE A 119 1.17 15.43 5.35
N ALA A 120 -0.13 15.64 5.55
CA ALA A 120 -0.78 15.32 6.82
C ALA A 120 -0.66 13.82 7.15
N MET A 121 -0.93 12.95 6.17
CA MET A 121 -0.78 11.50 6.31
C MET A 121 0.67 11.10 6.58
N LEU A 122 1.64 11.69 5.86
CA LEU A 122 3.06 11.41 6.05
C LEU A 122 3.55 11.80 7.46
N ARG A 123 3.17 13.00 7.95
CA ARG A 123 3.51 13.47 9.30
C ARG A 123 2.94 12.57 10.40
N GLU A 124 1.75 12.01 10.20
CA GLU A 124 1.18 11.07 11.14
C GLU A 124 2.02 9.79 11.22
N VAL A 125 2.40 9.22 10.07
CA VAL A 125 3.22 8.00 10.05
C VAL A 125 4.62 8.25 10.57
N GLU A 126 5.22 9.40 10.28
CA GLU A 126 6.50 9.83 10.83
C GLU A 126 6.48 9.87 12.37
N ARG A 127 5.43 10.46 12.96
CA ARG A 127 5.23 10.45 14.42
C ARG A 127 5.12 9.03 14.97
N MET A 128 4.45 8.12 14.26
CA MET A 128 4.36 6.71 14.67
C MET A 128 5.72 6.01 14.59
N ALA A 129 6.48 6.21 13.52
CA ALA A 129 7.81 5.63 13.34
C ALA A 129 8.80 6.13 14.40
N LEU A 130 8.73 7.41 14.78
CA LEU A 130 9.59 8.00 15.82
C LEU A 130 9.37 7.40 17.22
N ARG A 131 8.19 6.84 17.50
CA ARG A 131 7.88 6.14 18.76
C ARG A 131 8.52 4.77 18.87
N ILE A 132 8.96 4.18 17.75
CA ILE A 132 9.70 2.92 17.76
C ILE A 132 11.10 3.17 18.37
N ARG A 133 11.65 2.18 19.10
CA ARG A 133 13.02 2.26 19.62
C ARG A 133 14.03 2.54 18.50
N LYS A 134 15.00 3.42 18.77
CA LYS A 134 16.02 3.87 17.80
C LYS A 134 16.76 2.72 17.09
N ILE A 135 17.04 1.63 17.82
CA ILE A 135 17.77 0.46 17.31
C ILE A 135 16.94 -0.43 16.37
N HIS A 136 15.62 -0.25 16.31
CA HIS A 136 14.76 -1.14 15.55
C HIS A 136 14.79 -0.79 14.06
N TYR A 137 15.01 -1.80 13.20
CA TYR A 137 15.17 -1.62 11.75
C TYR A 137 14.01 -0.83 11.10
N LEU A 138 12.75 -1.14 11.45
CA LEU A 138 11.57 -0.42 10.94
C LEU A 138 11.62 1.09 11.17
N ARG A 139 12.22 1.57 12.27
CA ARG A 139 12.37 3.02 12.48
C ARG A 139 13.35 3.61 11.48
N ARG A 140 14.53 2.99 11.35
CA ARG A 140 15.58 3.47 10.46
C ARG A 140 15.12 3.47 9.01
N GLU A 141 14.63 2.33 8.53
CA GLU A 141 14.16 2.15 7.16
C GLU A 141 12.92 3.00 6.87
N GLY A 142 11.99 3.07 7.82
CA GLY A 142 10.79 3.89 7.69
C GLY A 142 11.11 5.37 7.55
N LEU A 143 12.00 5.90 8.39
CA LEU A 143 12.43 7.31 8.29
C LEU A 143 13.23 7.59 7.02
N GLN A 144 14.04 6.65 6.55
CA GLN A 144 14.72 6.75 5.26
C GLN A 144 13.74 6.81 4.09
N ALA A 145 12.71 5.97 4.09
CA ALA A 145 11.67 5.97 3.07
C ALA A 145 10.86 7.29 3.09
N ILE A 146 10.52 7.80 4.27
CA ILE A 146 9.85 9.11 4.43
C ILE A 146 10.73 10.24 3.87
N ALA A 147 12.02 10.25 4.22
CA ALA A 147 12.95 11.26 3.71
C ALA A 147 13.12 11.17 2.19
N HIS A 148 13.13 9.95 1.63
CA HIS A 148 13.14 9.76 0.18
C HIS A 148 11.85 10.28 -0.48
N ALA A 149 10.67 9.94 0.04
CA ALA A 149 9.40 10.43 -0.48
C ALA A 149 9.32 11.97 -0.47
N ARG A 150 9.78 12.62 0.60
CA ARG A 150 9.87 14.09 0.67
C ARG A 150 10.76 14.67 -0.43
N ARG A 151 11.94 14.07 -0.67
CA ARG A 151 12.85 14.51 -1.73
C ARG A 151 12.25 14.38 -3.13
N VAL A 152 11.48 13.31 -3.38
CA VAL A 152 10.77 13.13 -4.66
C VAL A 152 9.75 14.25 -4.87
N ALA A 153 8.92 14.55 -3.87
CA ALA A 153 7.96 15.65 -3.95
C ALA A 153 8.65 17.02 -4.12
N GLU A 154 9.75 17.26 -3.38
CA GLU A 154 10.51 18.51 -3.50
C GLU A 154 11.15 18.67 -4.89
N ALA A 155 11.67 17.60 -5.49
CA ALA A 155 12.20 17.62 -6.84
C ALA A 155 11.15 17.97 -7.90
N ALA A 156 9.87 17.70 -7.61
CA ALA A 156 8.73 18.12 -8.41
C ALA A 156 8.20 19.52 -8.07
N GLY A 157 8.89 20.28 -7.22
CA GLY A 157 8.48 21.62 -6.78
C GLY A 157 7.39 21.63 -5.71
N ILE A 158 7.04 20.47 -5.14
CA ILE A 158 5.95 20.32 -4.19
C ILE A 158 6.51 20.32 -2.77
N LYS A 159 6.18 21.34 -1.99
CA LYS A 159 6.64 21.51 -0.61
C LYS A 159 5.46 21.44 0.36
N PRO A 160 5.67 20.97 1.60
CA PRO A 160 4.66 21.10 2.63
C PRO A 160 4.38 22.58 2.85
N GLU A 161 3.11 22.97 2.87
CA GLU A 161 2.70 24.29 3.34
C GLU A 161 3.25 24.50 4.76
N ARG A 162 3.85 25.67 4.99
CA ARG A 162 4.50 26.06 6.26
C ARG A 162 3.50 26.19 7.39
#